data_AF-A0A317JIG5-F1
#
_entry.id   AF-A0A317JIG5-F1
#
_cell.length_a   1.000
_cell.length_b   1.000
_cell.length_c   1.000
_cell.angle_alpha   90.00
_cell.angle_beta   90.00
_cell.angle_gamma   90.00
#
_symmetry.space_group_name_H-M   'P 1'
#
loop_
_entity.id
_entity.type
_entity.pdbx_description
1 polymer ?
#
loop_
_entity_poly.entity_id
_entity_poly.type
_entity_poly.pdbx_seq_one_letter_code
_entity_poly.pdbx_strand_id
1 'polypeptide(L)'
;MINDEELMEYNFRGFIPGPQEEVSVFLRRAELAKYQKSSHQAIVIVQYLFDVCPNWVRIEPTNRLHLWEAAATYIEENQGIFTPVVQVKKKGVPFWCSQEEILAHELIHATRIAFKESLFEEVLAYKTSRNFLRRYFGPIFFHPKEVMVFLFLLIGTWCYQWGYVFFFEVLPNLTLWIPCILIGLLIIRVMIVQTIFSLCLKKIGKLLKQPNKALGFALRLSDREIIDFAFTSLGKMRKYVGKAREKSLRWHMLTLMYPMENRY
;
A
#
# COMPACT_ATOMS: atom_id res chain seq x y z
N MET A 1 1.26 -25.37 17.40
CA MET A 1 2.42 -24.71 16.76
C MET A 1 2.18 -24.75 15.27
N ILE A 2 2.29 -23.61 14.58
CA ILE A 2 2.21 -23.55 13.11
C ILE A 2 3.49 -24.16 12.58
N ASN A 3 3.40 -25.11 11.64
CA ASN A 3 4.59 -25.66 11.00
C ASN A 3 5.06 -24.77 9.84
N ASP A 4 6.29 -24.97 9.37
CA ASP A 4 6.88 -24.12 8.31
C ASP A 4 6.11 -24.21 6.98
N GLU A 5 5.54 -25.38 6.64
CA GLU A 5 4.75 -25.58 5.42
C GLU A 5 3.46 -24.77 5.43
N GLU A 6 2.72 -24.82 6.54
CA GLU A 6 1.49 -24.07 6.76
C GLU A 6 1.78 -22.56 6.73
N LEU A 7 2.91 -22.13 7.29
CA LEU A 7 3.33 -20.73 7.26
C LEU A 7 3.65 -20.24 5.83
N MET A 8 4.29 -21.09 5.02
CA MET A 8 4.53 -20.81 3.60
C MET A 8 3.21 -20.76 2.81
N GLU A 9 2.25 -21.64 3.12
CA GLU A 9 0.92 -21.62 2.50
C GLU A 9 0.17 -20.33 2.84
N TYR A 10 0.12 -19.95 4.12
CA TYR A 10 -0.48 -18.68 4.56
C TYR A 10 0.14 -17.50 3.80
N ASN A 11 1.47 -17.45 3.72
CA ASN A 11 2.16 -16.42 2.97
C ASN A 11 1.76 -16.39 1.49
N PHE A 12 1.76 -17.55 0.83
CA PHE A 12 1.39 -17.66 -0.58
C PHE A 12 -0.04 -17.17 -0.81
N ARG A 13 -0.95 -17.46 0.12
CA ARG A 13 -2.33 -16.96 0.08
C ARG A 13 -2.46 -15.50 0.48
N GLY A 14 -1.38 -14.79 0.80
CA GLY A 14 -1.41 -13.37 1.19
C GLY A 14 -1.85 -13.12 2.64
N PHE A 15 -1.85 -14.14 3.49
CA PHE A 15 -1.98 -13.95 4.94
C PHE A 15 -0.63 -13.52 5.52
N ILE A 16 -0.44 -12.21 5.63
CA ILE A 16 0.78 -11.63 6.18
C ILE A 16 0.51 -11.23 7.65
N PRO A 17 1.30 -11.72 8.63
CA PRO A 17 1.22 -11.24 10.00
C PRO A 17 1.69 -9.78 10.07
N GLY A 18 1.02 -8.95 10.86
CA GLY A 18 1.44 -7.57 11.10
C GLY A 18 2.74 -7.48 11.93
N PRO A 19 3.46 -6.33 11.92
CA PRO A 19 4.69 -6.15 12.70
C PRO A 19 4.52 -6.32 14.22
N GLN A 20 3.32 -6.04 14.73
CA GLN A 20 2.95 -6.09 16.14
C GLN A 20 1.73 -6.99 16.38
N GLU A 21 1.38 -7.84 15.40
CA GLU A 21 0.22 -8.71 15.50
C GLU A 21 0.59 -9.97 16.29
N GLU A 22 -0.18 -10.27 17.34
CA GLU A 22 -0.04 -11.49 18.11
C GLU A 22 -0.38 -12.72 17.24
N VAL A 23 0.34 -13.82 17.45
CA VAL A 23 0.19 -15.05 16.65
C VAL A 23 -1.24 -15.59 16.70
N SER A 24 -1.88 -15.54 17.87
CA SER A 24 -3.26 -15.99 18.05
C SER A 24 -4.27 -15.16 17.25
N VAL A 25 -4.05 -13.84 17.16
CA VAL A 25 -4.88 -12.92 16.38
C VAL A 25 -4.71 -13.18 14.89
N PHE A 26 -3.46 -13.31 14.43
CA PHE A 26 -3.13 -13.67 13.05
C PHE A 26 -3.83 -14.97 12.62
N LEU A 27 -3.71 -16.02 13.44
CA LEU A 27 -4.32 -17.33 13.14
C LEU A 27 -5.85 -17.24 13.06
N ARG A 28 -6.48 -16.55 14.00
CA ARG A 28 -7.94 -16.41 14.00
C ARG A 28 -8.43 -15.58 12.81
N ARG A 29 -7.67 -14.57 12.38
CA ARG A 29 -7.92 -13.81 11.14
C ARG A 29 -7.80 -14.70 9.90
N ALA A 30 -6.73 -15.49 9.80
CA ALA A 30 -6.54 -16.42 8.70
C ALA A 30 -7.67 -17.46 8.64
N GLU A 31 -8.08 -17.99 9.79
CA GLU A 31 -9.17 -18.97 9.92
C GLU A 31 -10.53 -18.42 9.47
N LEU A 32 -10.89 -17.20 9.89
CA LEU A 32 -12.14 -16.55 9.47
C LEU A 32 -12.18 -16.28 7.96
N ALA A 33 -11.03 -15.91 7.39
CA ALA A 33 -10.91 -15.57 5.98
C ALA A 33 -10.73 -16.78 5.07
N LYS A 34 -10.23 -17.93 5.56
CA LYS A 34 -9.82 -19.05 4.69
C LYS A 34 -10.95 -19.63 3.83
N TYR A 35 -12.19 -19.50 4.29
CA TYR A 35 -13.40 -19.99 3.63
C TYR A 35 -13.93 -19.05 2.55
N GLN A 36 -13.48 -17.79 2.55
CA GLN A 36 -13.79 -16.86 1.50
C GLN A 36 -13.00 -17.24 0.24
N LYS A 37 -13.67 -17.21 -0.90
CA LYS A 37 -13.05 -17.45 -2.20
C LYS A 37 -13.46 -16.34 -3.16
N SER A 38 -12.48 -15.56 -3.59
CA SER A 38 -12.59 -14.64 -4.71
C SER A 38 -11.74 -15.15 -5.87
N SER A 39 -12.29 -15.00 -7.07
CA SER A 39 -11.59 -15.29 -8.32
C SER A 39 -11.70 -14.04 -9.18
N HIS A 40 -10.57 -13.37 -9.39
CA HIS A 40 -10.50 -12.18 -10.22
C HIS A 40 -9.14 -12.12 -10.91
N GLN A 41 -9.09 -11.59 -12.13
CA GLN A 41 -7.83 -11.37 -12.86
C GLN A 41 -6.85 -10.46 -12.11
N ALA A 42 -7.35 -9.63 -11.19
CA ALA A 42 -6.55 -8.75 -10.35
C ALA A 42 -5.60 -9.55 -9.44
N ILE A 43 -6.01 -10.74 -9.00
CA ILE A 43 -5.19 -11.63 -8.17
C ILE A 43 -3.93 -12.07 -8.93
N VAL A 44 -4.05 -12.31 -10.24
CA VAL A 44 -2.91 -12.69 -11.09
C VAL A 44 -1.87 -11.55 -11.16
N ILE A 45 -2.34 -10.29 -11.23
CA ILE A 45 -1.46 -9.11 -11.21
C ILE A 45 -0.70 -9.04 -9.87
N VAL A 46 -1.40 -9.21 -8.76
CA VAL A 46 -0.81 -9.18 -7.42
C VAL A 46 0.18 -10.33 -7.24
N GLN A 47 -0.18 -11.54 -7.67
CA GLN A 47 0.69 -12.72 -7.59
C GLN A 47 1.98 -12.53 -8.38
N TYR A 48 1.88 -12.00 -9.60
CA TYR A 48 3.04 -11.74 -10.44
C TYR A 48 4.00 -10.71 -9.83
N LEU A 49 3.47 -9.64 -9.21
CA LEU A 49 4.28 -8.55 -8.68
C LEU A 49 4.83 -8.81 -7.27
N PHE A 50 4.08 -9.51 -6.43
CA PHE A 50 4.34 -9.56 -4.99
C PHE A 50 4.46 -10.97 -4.39
N ASP A 51 4.36 -12.01 -5.21
CA ASP A 51 4.40 -13.42 -4.78
C ASP A 51 3.31 -13.74 -3.74
N VAL A 52 2.10 -13.18 -3.88
CA VAL A 52 0.94 -13.46 -3.01
C VAL A 52 -0.35 -13.58 -3.82
N CYS A 53 -1.24 -14.45 -3.37
CA CYS A 53 -2.53 -14.73 -3.99
C CYS A 53 -3.65 -14.49 -2.95
N PRO A 54 -4.10 -13.24 -2.75
CA PRO A 54 -5.11 -12.87 -1.76
C PRO A 54 -6.53 -13.29 -2.19
N ASN A 55 -6.71 -14.58 -2.50
CA ASN A 55 -7.97 -15.19 -2.94
C ASN A 55 -9.03 -15.31 -1.84
N TRP A 56 -8.67 -14.94 -0.61
CA TRP A 56 -9.57 -14.92 0.54
C TRP A 56 -10.22 -13.55 0.73
N VAL A 57 -9.80 -12.51 0.02
CA VAL A 57 -10.38 -11.17 0.19
C VAL A 57 -11.75 -11.11 -0.49
N ARG A 58 -12.80 -10.77 0.27
CA ARG A 58 -14.16 -10.59 -0.26
C ARG A 58 -14.23 -9.32 -1.12
N ILE A 59 -14.80 -9.45 -2.31
CA ILE A 59 -15.02 -8.35 -3.24
C ILE A 59 -16.53 -8.15 -3.43
N GLU A 60 -17.02 -6.95 -3.12
CA GLU A 60 -18.45 -6.65 -3.15
C GLU A 60 -18.77 -5.45 -4.05
N PRO A 61 -19.77 -5.56 -4.94
CA PRO A 61 -20.21 -4.43 -5.73
C PRO A 61 -21.09 -3.48 -4.90
N THR A 62 -20.77 -2.19 -4.85
CA THR A 62 -21.48 -1.17 -4.06
C THR A 62 -21.87 0.06 -4.89
N ASN A 63 -22.82 0.83 -4.37
CA ASN A 63 -23.17 2.17 -4.85
C ASN A 63 -22.84 3.27 -3.80
N ARG A 64 -22.20 2.91 -2.67
CA ARG A 64 -21.98 3.81 -1.52
C ARG A 64 -20.68 4.62 -1.60
N LEU A 65 -19.81 4.34 -2.56
CA LEU A 65 -18.52 5.01 -2.73
C LEU A 65 -18.68 6.45 -3.22
N HIS A 66 -17.80 7.35 -2.76
CA HIS A 66 -17.81 8.75 -3.18
C HIS A 66 -17.56 8.89 -4.69
N LEU A 67 -17.98 10.00 -5.30
CA LEU A 67 -17.93 10.21 -6.76
C LEU A 67 -16.55 9.95 -7.39
N TRP A 68 -15.48 10.29 -6.68
CA TRP A 68 -14.08 10.12 -7.12
C TRP A 68 -13.45 8.77 -6.75
N GLU A 69 -14.10 7.95 -5.93
CA GLU A 69 -13.60 6.61 -5.54
C GLU A 69 -14.15 5.55 -6.49
N ALA A 70 -13.28 4.75 -7.10
CA ALA A 70 -13.72 3.64 -7.96
C ALA A 70 -13.87 2.33 -7.16
N ALA A 71 -13.06 2.16 -6.12
CA ALA A 71 -13.13 1.10 -5.13
C ALA A 71 -12.58 1.63 -3.80
N ALA A 72 -12.81 0.89 -2.72
CA ALA A 72 -12.16 1.12 -1.44
C ALA A 72 -12.12 -0.18 -0.62
N THR A 73 -11.06 -0.34 0.16
CA THR A 73 -10.91 -1.42 1.13
C THR A 73 -11.49 -0.98 2.48
N TYR A 74 -12.52 -1.69 2.94
CA TYR A 74 -13.12 -1.51 4.24
C TYR A 74 -12.66 -2.59 5.21
N ILE A 75 -12.60 -2.23 6.48
CA ILE A 75 -12.26 -3.14 7.56
C ILE A 75 -13.54 -3.52 8.28
N GLU A 76 -13.94 -4.79 8.20
CA GLU A 76 -15.00 -5.33 9.04
C GLU A 76 -14.37 -5.88 10.32
N GLU A 77 -14.92 -5.47 11.47
CA GLU A 77 -14.52 -6.01 12.76
C GLU A 77 -15.52 -7.08 13.19
N ASN A 78 -15.04 -8.30 13.40
CA ASN A 78 -15.82 -9.39 13.96
C ASN A 78 -15.14 -9.91 15.22
N GLN A 79 -15.75 -9.67 16.39
CA GLN A 79 -15.23 -10.10 17.69
C GLN A 79 -13.78 -9.67 17.96
N GLY A 80 -13.43 -8.42 17.62
CA GLY A 80 -12.08 -7.87 17.79
C GLY A 80 -11.08 -8.27 16.71
N ILE A 81 -11.53 -8.92 15.62
CA ILE A 81 -10.69 -9.31 14.49
C ILE A 81 -11.09 -8.55 13.25
N PHE A 82 -10.09 -7.93 12.63
CA PHE A 82 -10.23 -7.14 11.43
C PHE A 82 -10.08 -8.02 10.19
N THR A 83 -11.12 -8.04 9.35
CA THR A 83 -11.10 -8.68 8.04
C THR A 83 -11.39 -7.64 6.94
N PRO A 84 -10.55 -7.57 5.89
CA PRO A 84 -10.77 -6.63 4.79
C PRO A 84 -11.89 -7.09 3.85
N VAL A 85 -12.65 -6.12 3.37
CA VAL A 85 -13.66 -6.28 2.30
C VAL A 85 -13.40 -5.19 1.28
N VAL A 86 -13.18 -5.58 0.03
CA VAL A 86 -12.99 -4.65 -1.08
C VAL A 86 -14.34 -4.33 -1.68
N GLN A 87 -14.73 -3.07 -1.64
CA GLN A 87 -15.94 -2.58 -2.29
C GLN A 87 -15.59 -1.95 -3.64
N VAL A 88 -16.30 -2.32 -4.70
CA VAL A 88 -16.09 -1.77 -6.06
C VAL A 88 -17.38 -1.14 -6.57
N LYS A 89 -17.30 0.00 -7.23
CA LYS A 89 -18.48 0.61 -7.86
C LYS A 89 -19.08 -0.29 -8.93
N LYS A 90 -20.40 -0.49 -8.88
CA LYS A 90 -21.16 -1.19 -9.93
C LYS A 90 -21.09 -0.52 -11.31
N LYS A 91 -21.02 0.81 -11.34
CA LYS A 91 -20.94 1.63 -12.54
C LYS A 91 -20.02 2.83 -12.26
N GLY A 92 -19.26 3.26 -13.26
CA GLY A 92 -18.39 4.45 -13.15
C GLY A 92 -16.92 4.14 -12.88
N VAL A 93 -16.41 2.98 -13.33
CA VAL A 93 -14.96 2.79 -13.48
C VAL A 93 -14.47 3.78 -14.56
N PRO A 94 -13.48 4.64 -14.27
CA PRO A 94 -13.02 5.62 -15.26
C PRO A 94 -12.42 4.94 -16.50
N PHE A 95 -12.68 5.47 -17.71
CA PHE A 95 -12.20 4.85 -18.95
C PHE A 95 -10.66 4.75 -19.05
N TRP A 96 -9.93 5.58 -18.30
CA TRP A 96 -8.47 5.61 -18.26
C TRP A 96 -7.85 4.64 -17.23
N CYS A 97 -8.66 3.84 -16.53
CA CYS A 97 -8.18 2.84 -15.58
C CYS A 97 -9.01 1.56 -15.70
N SER A 98 -8.34 0.40 -15.76
CA SER A 98 -9.08 -0.87 -15.82
C SER A 98 -9.58 -1.26 -14.43
N GLN A 99 -10.69 -1.99 -14.37
CA GLN A 99 -11.23 -2.48 -13.11
C GLN A 99 -10.24 -3.45 -12.42
N GLU A 100 -9.48 -4.22 -13.19
CA GLU A 100 -8.44 -5.11 -12.67
C GLU A 100 -7.30 -4.35 -12.01
N GLU A 101 -6.93 -3.18 -12.55
CA GLU A 101 -5.90 -2.32 -11.96
C GLU A 101 -6.36 -1.75 -10.61
N ILE A 102 -7.59 -1.23 -10.55
CA ILE A 102 -8.20 -0.72 -9.31
C ILE A 102 -8.32 -1.84 -8.27
N LEU A 103 -8.81 -3.01 -8.67
CA LEU A 103 -8.93 -4.14 -7.76
C LEU A 103 -7.57 -4.64 -7.27
N ALA A 104 -6.55 -4.68 -8.14
CA ALA A 104 -5.21 -5.09 -7.72
C ALA A 104 -4.64 -4.10 -6.70
N HIS A 105 -4.89 -2.80 -6.86
CA HIS A 105 -4.54 -1.77 -5.88
C HIS A 105 -5.20 -2.04 -4.52
N GLU A 106 -6.53 -2.21 -4.47
CA GLU A 106 -7.26 -2.52 -3.24
C GLU A 106 -6.84 -3.83 -2.57
N LEU A 107 -6.50 -4.86 -3.36
CA LEU A 107 -5.99 -6.12 -2.82
C LEU A 107 -4.67 -5.95 -2.07
N ILE A 108 -3.85 -4.94 -2.40
CA ILE A 108 -2.63 -4.63 -1.63
C ILE A 108 -2.97 -4.08 -0.25
N HIS A 109 -3.93 -3.15 -0.17
CA HIS A 109 -4.44 -2.65 1.12
C HIS A 109 -5.02 -3.78 1.96
N ALA A 110 -5.86 -4.63 1.37
CA ALA A 110 -6.42 -5.80 2.05
C ALA A 110 -5.35 -6.79 2.55
N THR A 111 -4.32 -7.03 1.74
CA THR A 111 -3.20 -7.91 2.13
C THR A 111 -2.38 -7.33 3.28
N ARG A 112 -2.30 -5.99 3.36
CA ARG A 112 -1.57 -5.25 4.40
C ARG A 112 -2.45 -4.78 5.56
N ILE A 113 -3.64 -5.35 5.74
CA ILE A 113 -4.59 -4.93 6.78
C ILE A 113 -4.02 -4.87 8.21
N ALA A 114 -3.02 -5.72 8.51
CA ALA A 114 -2.38 -5.76 9.84
C ALA A 114 -1.25 -4.72 10.01
N PHE A 115 -0.95 -3.93 8.97
CA PHE A 115 -0.01 -2.81 9.02
C PHE A 115 -0.80 -1.52 9.30
N LYS A 116 -0.41 -0.80 10.35
CA LYS A 116 -1.08 0.46 10.75
C LYS A 116 -0.52 1.70 10.02
N GLU A 117 0.40 1.49 9.08
CA GLU A 117 1.24 2.55 8.53
C GLU A 117 0.89 2.79 7.05
N SER A 118 0.80 4.05 6.64
CA SER A 118 0.24 4.45 5.35
C SER A 118 1.26 5.01 4.34
N LEU A 119 2.53 5.24 4.71
CA LEU A 119 3.47 6.02 3.87
C LEU A 119 3.83 5.26 2.59
N PHE A 120 4.24 4.00 2.72
CA PHE A 120 4.63 3.17 1.57
C PHE A 120 3.51 2.23 1.10
N GLU A 121 2.41 2.15 1.84
CA GLU A 121 1.25 1.33 1.47
C GLU A 121 0.68 1.77 0.11
N GLU A 122 0.43 3.07 -0.06
CA GLU A 122 0.00 3.65 -1.34
C GLU A 122 1.05 3.41 -2.44
N VAL A 123 2.33 3.58 -2.12
CA VAL A 123 3.41 3.36 -3.10
C VAL A 123 3.43 1.92 -3.60
N LEU A 124 3.21 0.94 -2.72
CA LEU A 124 3.08 -0.48 -3.05
C LEU A 124 1.82 -0.71 -3.89
N ALA A 125 0.66 -0.20 -3.44
CA ALA A 125 -0.61 -0.38 -4.12
C ALA A 125 -0.57 0.18 -5.54
N TYR A 126 0.02 1.36 -5.75
CA TYR A 126 0.18 1.95 -7.07
C TYR A 126 1.18 1.21 -7.98
N LYS A 127 2.03 0.30 -7.50
CA LYS A 127 2.89 -0.52 -8.40
C LYS A 127 2.09 -1.48 -9.28
N THR A 128 0.83 -1.77 -8.94
CA THR A 128 -0.08 -2.58 -9.77
C THR A 128 -0.54 -1.85 -11.04
N SER A 129 -0.39 -0.52 -11.10
CA SER A 129 -0.77 0.29 -12.25
C SER A 129 0.07 -0.03 -13.50
N ARG A 130 -0.60 -0.14 -14.66
CA ARG A 130 0.09 -0.25 -15.95
C ARG A 130 0.72 1.07 -16.37
N ASN A 131 0.13 2.20 -15.96
CA ASN A 131 0.58 3.54 -16.31
C ASN A 131 1.72 4.00 -15.37
N PHE A 132 2.85 4.41 -15.94
CA PHE A 132 4.01 4.88 -15.18
C PHE A 132 3.72 6.15 -14.36
N LEU A 133 2.90 7.07 -14.87
CA LEU A 133 2.52 8.29 -14.17
C LEU A 133 1.74 7.95 -12.90
N ARG A 134 0.78 7.03 -12.98
CA ARG A 134 0.07 6.53 -11.79
C ARG A 134 0.99 5.79 -10.83
N ARG A 135 1.90 4.95 -11.33
CA ARG A 135 2.88 4.24 -10.48
C ARG A 135 3.77 5.18 -9.67
N TYR A 136 4.04 6.37 -10.21
CA TYR A 136 4.96 7.34 -9.60
C TYR A 136 4.23 8.42 -8.79
N PHE A 137 3.22 9.06 -9.41
CA PHE A 137 2.48 10.21 -8.88
C PHE A 137 1.09 9.88 -8.35
N GLY A 138 0.59 8.65 -8.53
CA GLY A 138 -0.64 8.20 -7.87
C GLY A 138 -0.64 8.44 -6.36
N PRO A 139 0.45 8.10 -5.65
CA PRO A 139 0.58 8.36 -4.21
C PRO A 139 0.73 9.85 -3.81
N ILE A 140 0.42 10.85 -4.65
CA ILE A 140 0.58 12.27 -4.26
C ILE A 140 -0.19 12.59 -2.99
N PHE A 141 -1.42 12.09 -2.89
CA PHE A 141 -2.26 12.20 -1.70
C PHE A 141 -2.24 10.87 -0.96
N PHE A 142 -1.67 10.85 0.25
CA PHE A 142 -1.64 9.62 1.09
C PHE A 142 -2.90 9.45 1.92
N HIS A 143 -3.62 10.55 2.17
CA HIS A 143 -4.83 10.52 2.96
C HIS A 143 -5.96 11.28 2.25
N PRO A 144 -7.22 10.81 2.34
CA PRO A 144 -8.37 11.54 1.81
C PRO A 144 -8.46 12.99 2.34
N LYS A 145 -8.02 13.23 3.57
CA LYS A 145 -7.97 14.57 4.17
C LYS A 145 -7.07 15.55 3.39
N GLU A 146 -5.98 15.08 2.79
CA GLU A 146 -5.09 15.93 2.00
C GLU A 146 -5.78 16.41 0.72
N VAL A 147 -6.58 15.53 0.10
CA VAL A 147 -7.43 15.88 -1.06
C VAL A 147 -8.45 16.94 -0.65
N MET A 148 -9.11 16.78 0.52
CA MET A 148 -10.10 17.75 1.01
C MET A 148 -9.47 19.12 1.30
N VAL A 149 -8.30 19.16 1.92
CA VAL A 149 -7.56 20.42 2.14
C VAL A 149 -7.20 21.08 0.81
N PHE A 150 -6.71 20.31 -0.16
CA PHE A 150 -6.40 20.83 -1.48
C PHE A 150 -7.63 21.42 -2.19
N LEU A 151 -8.76 20.69 -2.22
CA LEU A 151 -10.00 21.16 -2.82
C LEU A 151 -10.56 22.40 -2.10
N PHE A 152 -10.49 22.43 -0.77
CA PHE A 152 -10.90 23.59 0.02
C PHE A 152 -10.07 24.81 -0.32
N LEU A 153 -8.74 24.68 -0.41
CA LEU A 153 -7.87 25.79 -0.80
C LEU A 153 -8.09 26.22 -2.25
N LEU A 154 -8.33 25.28 -3.15
CA LEU A 154 -8.60 25.56 -4.56
C LEU A 154 -9.91 26.36 -4.73
N ILE A 155 -11.01 25.86 -4.17
CA ILE A 155 -12.32 26.54 -4.24
C ILE A 155 -12.29 27.83 -3.44
N GLY A 156 -11.71 27.81 -2.24
CA GLY A 156 -11.62 28.98 -1.37
C GLY A 156 -10.82 30.13 -1.99
N THR A 157 -9.69 29.84 -2.63
CA THR A 157 -8.93 30.87 -3.36
C THR A 157 -9.70 31.38 -4.57
N TRP A 158 -10.42 30.53 -5.28
CA TRP A 158 -11.25 30.94 -6.40
C TRP A 158 -12.43 31.84 -5.97
N CYS A 159 -13.14 31.47 -4.90
CA CYS A 159 -14.21 32.29 -4.32
C CYS A 159 -13.69 33.63 -3.79
N TYR A 160 -12.53 33.63 -3.13
CA TYR A 160 -11.87 34.85 -2.65
C TYR A 160 -11.56 35.79 -3.81
N GLN A 161 -11.04 35.26 -4.92
CA GLN A 161 -10.72 36.05 -6.12
C GLN A 161 -11.96 36.67 -6.74
N TRP A 162 -13.04 35.90 -6.91
CA TRP A 162 -14.30 36.44 -7.41
C TRP A 162 -14.87 37.52 -6.50
N GLY A 163 -14.93 37.26 -5.18
CA GLY A 163 -15.37 38.26 -4.21
C GLY A 163 -14.52 39.53 -4.31
N TYR A 164 -13.21 39.38 -4.41
CA TYR A 164 -12.30 40.51 -4.54
C TYR A 164 -12.57 41.33 -5.81
N VAL A 165 -12.74 40.69 -6.98
CA VAL A 165 -13.09 41.37 -8.24
C VAL A 165 -14.39 42.18 -8.12
N PHE A 166 -15.38 41.68 -7.39
CA PHE A 166 -16.66 42.38 -7.22
C PHE A 166 -16.58 43.58 -6.26
N PHE A 167 -15.69 43.56 -5.27
CA PHE A 167 -15.63 44.59 -4.22
C PHE A 167 -14.42 45.54 -4.34
N PHE A 168 -13.40 45.20 -5.12
CA PHE A 168 -12.14 45.93 -5.20
C PHE A 168 -11.53 45.87 -6.62
N GLU A 169 -10.81 46.92 -7.02
CA GLU A 169 -10.29 47.06 -8.40
C GLU A 169 -8.95 46.35 -8.67
N VAL A 170 -8.18 45.96 -7.63
CA VAL A 170 -6.80 45.46 -7.81
C VAL A 170 -6.63 44.01 -7.34
N LEU A 171 -6.57 43.06 -8.27
CA LEU A 171 -6.50 41.63 -7.97
C LEU A 171 -5.20 41.23 -7.23
N PRO A 172 -5.27 40.66 -6.01
CA PRO A 172 -4.10 40.12 -5.33
C PRO A 172 -3.70 38.77 -5.92
N ASN A 173 -2.82 38.80 -6.93
CA ASN A 173 -2.34 37.64 -7.69
C ASN A 173 -1.63 36.57 -6.84
N LEU A 174 -1.09 36.93 -5.66
CA LEU A 174 -0.31 36.01 -4.83
C LEU A 174 -1.14 34.86 -4.24
N THR A 175 -2.43 35.07 -3.96
CA THR A 175 -3.27 34.05 -3.32
C THR A 175 -3.61 32.89 -4.25
N LEU A 176 -3.55 33.09 -5.58
CA LEU A 176 -3.71 32.03 -6.59
C LEU A 176 -2.60 30.98 -6.53
N TRP A 177 -1.44 31.31 -5.97
CA TRP A 177 -0.32 30.38 -5.85
C TRP A 177 -0.46 29.40 -4.68
N ILE A 178 -1.38 29.63 -3.74
CA ILE A 178 -1.52 28.78 -2.54
C ILE A 178 -1.78 27.31 -2.90
N PRO A 179 -2.74 26.95 -3.78
CA PRO A 179 -2.95 25.55 -4.17
C PRO A 179 -1.74 24.97 -4.93
N CYS A 180 -1.07 25.78 -5.76
CA CYS A 180 0.12 25.37 -6.51
C CYS A 180 1.30 25.05 -5.59
N ILE A 181 1.51 25.86 -4.54
CA ILE A 181 2.54 25.61 -3.52
C ILE A 181 2.25 24.30 -2.80
N LEU A 182 1.00 24.07 -2.39
CA LEU A 182 0.61 22.81 -1.74
C LEU A 182 0.90 21.60 -2.65
N ILE A 183 0.49 21.63 -3.91
CA ILE A 183 0.79 20.55 -4.86
C ILE A 183 2.29 20.38 -5.06
N GLY A 184 3.05 21.48 -5.16
CA GLY A 184 4.51 21.43 -5.24
C GLY A 184 5.15 20.70 -4.06
N LEU A 185 4.70 20.98 -2.83
CA LEU A 185 5.16 20.28 -1.63
C LEU A 185 4.79 18.79 -1.64
N LEU A 186 3.57 18.44 -2.07
CA LEU A 186 3.13 17.05 -2.17
C LEU A 186 3.92 16.27 -3.23
N ILE A 187 4.25 16.90 -4.37
CA ILE A 187 5.10 16.31 -5.41
C ILE A 187 6.51 16.06 -4.86
N ILE A 188 7.12 17.06 -4.21
CA ILE A 188 8.45 16.91 -3.59
C ILE A 188 8.44 15.75 -2.60
N ARG A 189 7.42 15.66 -1.74
CA ARG A 189 7.25 14.56 -0.80
C ARG A 189 7.21 13.21 -1.52
N VAL A 190 6.38 13.06 -2.55
CA VAL A 190 6.28 11.82 -3.33
C VAL A 190 7.61 11.45 -3.98
N MET A 191 8.35 12.42 -4.52
CA MET A 191 9.66 12.17 -5.11
C MET A 191 10.65 11.62 -4.08
N ILE A 192 10.67 12.19 -2.86
CA ILE A 192 11.49 11.70 -1.75
C ILE A 192 11.09 10.26 -1.39
N VAL A 193 9.79 10.01 -1.19
CA VAL A 193 9.29 8.68 -0.79
C VAL A 193 9.58 7.62 -1.86
N GLN A 194 9.33 7.92 -3.14
CA GLN A 194 9.66 7.02 -4.26
C GLN A 194 11.17 6.75 -4.34
N THR A 195 12.01 7.75 -4.03
CA THR A 195 13.47 7.59 -3.98
C THR A 195 13.88 6.64 -2.87
N ILE A 196 13.37 6.84 -1.65
CA ILE A 196 13.64 5.96 -0.50
C ILE A 196 13.20 4.52 -0.81
N PHE A 197 11.98 4.36 -1.34
CA PHE A 197 11.46 3.04 -1.72
C PHE A 197 12.34 2.36 -2.78
N SER A 198 12.76 3.10 -3.81
CA SER A 198 13.64 2.58 -4.86
C SER A 198 15.03 2.17 -4.33
N LEU A 199 15.60 2.93 -3.38
CA LEU A 199 16.85 2.58 -2.70
C LEU A 199 16.70 1.30 -1.88
N CYS A 200 15.58 1.18 -1.16
CA CYS A 200 15.23 -0.02 -0.39
C CYS A 200 15.14 -1.26 -1.31
N LEU A 201 14.37 -1.19 -2.40
CA LEU A 201 14.25 -2.30 -3.36
C LEU A 201 15.60 -2.71 -3.96
N LYS A 202 16.45 -1.75 -4.32
CA LYS A 202 17.81 -2.06 -4.81
C LYS A 202 18.64 -2.80 -3.77
N LYS A 203 18.54 -2.43 -2.48
CA LYS A 203 19.26 -3.09 -1.40
C LYS A 203 18.69 -4.47 -1.08
N ILE A 204 17.38 -4.64 -1.07
CA ILE A 204 16.72 -5.94 -0.92
C ILE A 204 17.12 -6.86 -2.08
N GLY A 205 17.09 -6.38 -3.33
CA GLY A 205 17.50 -7.16 -4.50
C GLY A 205 18.96 -7.66 -4.38
N LYS A 206 19.86 -6.81 -3.86
CA LYS A 206 21.26 -7.21 -3.56
C LYS A 206 21.36 -8.19 -2.38
N LEU A 207 20.52 -8.01 -1.36
CA LEU A 207 20.49 -8.89 -0.19
C LEU A 207 20.06 -10.32 -0.58
N LEU A 208 19.00 -10.43 -1.38
CA LEU A 208 18.41 -11.68 -1.83
C LEU A 208 19.13 -12.30 -3.04
N LYS A 209 19.95 -11.54 -3.76
CA LYS A 209 20.47 -11.87 -5.10
C LYS A 209 19.38 -12.18 -6.14
N GLN A 210 18.14 -11.81 -5.85
CA GLN A 210 16.96 -12.03 -6.69
C GLN A 210 16.19 -10.71 -6.81
N PRO A 211 16.55 -9.83 -7.76
CA PRO A 211 15.98 -8.49 -7.85
C PRO A 211 14.46 -8.52 -8.16
N ASN A 212 13.99 -9.54 -8.87
CA ASN A 212 12.56 -9.78 -9.15
C ASN A 212 11.74 -10.04 -7.89
N LYS A 213 12.35 -10.57 -6.82
CA LYS A 213 11.68 -10.86 -5.55
C LYS A 213 11.66 -9.70 -4.57
N ALA A 214 12.36 -8.61 -4.88
CA ALA A 214 12.50 -7.47 -3.97
C ALA A 214 11.16 -6.80 -3.65
N LEU A 215 10.25 -6.73 -4.62
CA LEU A 215 8.94 -6.10 -4.44
C LEU A 215 8.03 -6.93 -3.53
N GLY A 216 7.97 -8.25 -3.73
CA GLY A 216 7.27 -9.17 -2.83
C GLY A 216 7.83 -9.11 -1.40
N PHE A 217 9.15 -9.07 -1.25
CA PHE A 217 9.76 -8.89 0.07
C PHE A 217 9.35 -7.54 0.70
N ALA A 218 9.37 -6.44 -0.06
CA ALA A 218 8.99 -5.11 0.42
C ALA A 218 7.51 -5.01 0.84
N LEU A 219 6.60 -5.77 0.21
CA LEU A 219 5.19 -5.85 0.63
C LEU A 219 5.03 -6.28 2.08
N ARG A 220 6.01 -6.99 2.63
CA ARG A 220 5.97 -7.54 3.99
C ARG A 220 6.72 -6.66 4.99
N LEU A 221 7.28 -5.53 4.58
CA LEU A 221 8.01 -4.60 5.44
C LEU A 221 7.10 -3.51 6.00
N SER A 222 7.44 -3.04 7.19
CA SER A 222 6.89 -1.82 7.78
C SER A 222 7.57 -0.59 7.18
N ASP A 223 6.95 0.59 7.31
CA ASP A 223 7.49 1.86 6.81
C ASP A 223 8.86 2.17 7.43
N ARG A 224 9.00 1.91 8.74
CA ARG A 224 10.28 2.03 9.44
C ARG A 224 11.34 1.12 8.84
N GLU A 225 10.99 -0.13 8.57
CA GLU A 225 11.92 -1.09 7.97
C GLU A 225 12.30 -0.71 6.55
N ILE A 226 11.37 -0.17 5.76
CA ILE A 226 11.65 0.32 4.40
C ILE A 226 12.68 1.46 4.46
N ILE A 227 12.49 2.44 5.35
CA ILE A 227 13.41 3.56 5.56
C ILE A 227 14.77 3.05 6.05
N ASP A 228 14.78 2.23 7.09
CA ASP A 228 16.01 1.69 7.68
C ASP A 228 16.80 0.90 6.65
N PHE A 229 16.13 0.05 5.86
CA PHE A 229 16.78 -0.76 4.83
C PHE A 229 17.29 0.10 3.69
N ALA A 230 16.61 1.19 3.33
CA ALA A 230 17.08 2.14 2.31
C ALA A 230 18.44 2.75 2.68
N PHE A 231 18.76 2.95 3.95
CA PHE A 231 19.99 3.62 4.41
C PHE A 231 21.01 2.71 5.11
N THR A 232 20.63 1.50 5.51
CA THR A 232 21.51 0.55 6.22
C THR A 232 22.40 -0.27 5.29
N SER A 233 23.58 -0.68 5.76
CA SER A 233 24.49 -1.55 4.99
C SER A 233 23.99 -3.00 4.92
N LEU A 234 24.37 -3.75 3.87
CA LEU A 234 23.91 -5.12 3.67
C LEU A 234 24.25 -6.05 4.85
N GLY A 235 25.42 -5.88 5.47
CA GLY A 235 25.81 -6.67 6.64
C GLY A 235 24.92 -6.42 7.86
N LYS A 236 24.55 -5.15 8.10
CA LYS A 236 23.61 -4.79 9.17
C LYS A 236 22.19 -5.31 8.88
N MET A 237 21.75 -5.27 7.62
CA MET A 237 20.47 -5.87 7.21
C MET A 237 20.44 -7.37 7.50
N ARG A 238 21.48 -8.13 7.09
CA ARG A 238 21.57 -9.57 7.40
C ARG A 238 21.48 -9.86 8.89
N LYS A 239 22.21 -9.08 9.71
CA LYS A 239 22.17 -9.19 11.17
C LYS A 239 20.79 -8.88 11.75
N TYR A 240 20.10 -7.88 11.21
CA TYR A 240 18.73 -7.55 11.61
C TYR A 240 17.78 -8.71 11.29
N VAL A 241 17.81 -9.22 10.05
CA VAL A 241 16.91 -10.31 9.63
C VAL A 241 17.15 -11.58 10.46
N GLY A 242 18.41 -11.93 10.72
CA GLY A 242 18.75 -13.08 11.57
C GLY A 242 18.15 -12.97 12.98
N LYS A 243 18.25 -11.80 13.61
CA LYS A 243 17.66 -11.55 14.93
C LYS A 243 16.13 -11.48 14.89
N ALA A 244 15.57 -10.91 13.82
CA ALA A 244 14.13 -10.70 13.69
C ALA A 244 13.40 -12.02 13.43
N ARG A 245 14.03 -12.95 12.70
CA ARG A 245 13.54 -14.32 12.47
C ARG A 245 13.13 -15.03 13.75
N GLU A 246 13.94 -14.93 14.80
CA GLU A 246 13.70 -15.61 16.07
C GLU A 246 12.59 -14.96 16.91
N LYS A 247 12.30 -13.68 16.67
CA LYS A 247 11.40 -12.88 17.53
C LYS A 247 10.04 -12.61 16.93
N SER A 248 9.89 -12.75 15.61
CA SER A 248 8.68 -12.35 14.90
C SER A 248 8.27 -13.41 13.90
N LEU A 249 7.01 -13.86 14.00
CA LEU A 249 6.41 -14.82 13.06
C LEU A 249 6.50 -14.32 11.61
N ARG A 250 6.26 -13.02 11.40
CA ARG A 250 6.38 -12.36 10.08
C ARG A 250 7.79 -12.52 9.50
N TRP A 251 8.82 -12.30 10.31
CA TRP A 251 10.20 -12.43 9.86
C TRP A 251 10.61 -13.89 9.68
N HIS A 252 10.13 -14.80 10.53
CA HIS A 252 10.31 -16.25 10.31
C HIS A 252 9.73 -16.68 8.95
N MET A 253 8.45 -16.35 8.71
CA MET A 253 7.77 -16.54 7.43
C MET A 253 8.56 -15.94 6.26
N LEU A 254 9.01 -14.69 6.39
CA LEU A 254 9.73 -14.00 5.33
C LEU A 254 11.06 -14.69 4.99
N THR A 255 11.78 -15.20 5.99
CA THR A 255 13.06 -15.92 5.76
C THR A 255 12.88 -17.30 5.14
N LEU A 256 11.74 -17.96 5.36
CA LEU A 256 11.39 -19.21 4.68
C LEU A 256 11.13 -18.95 3.18
N MET A 257 10.40 -17.88 2.88
CA MET A 257 9.98 -17.55 1.51
C MET A 257 11.10 -16.93 0.67
N TYR A 258 11.99 -16.19 1.31
CA TYR A 258 13.08 -15.47 0.66
C TYR A 258 14.41 -15.87 1.32
N PRO A 259 14.88 -17.10 1.07
CA PRO A 259 16.12 -17.59 1.68
C PRO A 259 17.28 -16.72 1.24
N MET A 260 17.94 -16.10 2.21
CA MET A 260 19.17 -15.36 1.96
C MET A 260 20.31 -16.37 1.96
N GLU A 261 21.10 -16.42 0.89
CA GLU A 261 22.34 -17.22 0.92
C GLU A 261 23.24 -16.71 2.04
N ASN A 262 23.47 -17.55 3.06
CA ASN A 262 24.46 -17.32 4.08
C ASN A 262 25.84 -17.37 3.42
N ARG A 263 26.45 -16.21 3.21
CA ARG A 263 27.91 -16.15 3.14
C ARG A 263 28.39 -16.21 4.58
N TYR A 264 28.67 -17.42 5.04
CA TYR A 264 29.73 -17.62 6.02
C TYR A 264 31.05 -17.13 5.40
#